data_AF-A0A6G9XU76-F1
#
_entry.id   AF-A0A6G9XU76-F1
#
_cell.length_a   1.000
_cell.length_b   1.000
_cell.length_c   1.000
_cell.angle_alpha   90.00
_cell.angle_beta   90.00
_cell.angle_gamma   90.00
#
_symmetry.space_group_name_H-M   'P 1'
#
loop_
_entity.id
_entity.type
_entity.pdbx_description
1 polymer ?
#
loop_
_entity_poly.entity_id
_entity_poly.type
_entity_poly.pdbx_seq_one_letter_code
_entity_poly.pdbx_strand_id
1 'polypeptide(L)'
;MRIAELSRTSGVPPATIKYYLREGLLQPGLRTHRNQVEYGDEHVNRLRLVRALVDIGGISISAASELITVLDTGDLPARKALGEAMFALGARRSPVGADQQAAAEADVAGLLARRAWSVDEQNPARHTLTDVCAALRQLGHTDVLAKIDDYAAAAEAVAAVDIDLVRAVPSVERMTETAIVGTILGDTMLSALRRLAQEHVSGLMLPDDD
;
A
#
# COMPACT_ATOMS: atom_id res chain seq x y z
N MET A 1 -26.38 10.18 13.81
CA MET A 1 -25.50 11.15 14.52
C MET A 1 -25.38 12.48 13.76
N ARG A 2 -25.20 13.61 14.47
CA ARG A 2 -24.91 14.92 13.85
C ARG A 2 -23.41 15.09 13.58
N ILE A 3 -23.00 16.09 12.78
CA ILE A 3 -21.58 16.28 12.41
C ILE A 3 -20.64 16.45 13.62
N ALA A 4 -21.10 17.11 14.69
CA ALA A 4 -20.30 17.29 15.90
C ALA A 4 -20.08 15.97 16.65
N GLU A 5 -21.09 15.09 16.62
CA GLU A 5 -21.00 13.76 17.22
C GLU A 5 -20.18 12.82 16.35
N LEU A 6 -20.39 12.82 15.03
CA LEU A 6 -19.55 12.12 14.06
C LEU A 6 -18.07 12.47 14.24
N SER A 7 -17.76 13.76 14.41
CA SER A 7 -16.41 14.25 14.67
C SER A 7 -15.80 13.65 15.94
N ARG A 8 -16.55 13.65 17.05
CA ARG A 8 -16.05 13.05 18.31
C ARG A 8 -15.84 11.55 18.18
N THR A 9 -16.76 10.83 17.55
CA THR A 9 -16.72 9.36 17.46
C THR A 9 -15.63 8.86 16.49
N SER A 10 -15.41 9.60 15.40
CA SER A 10 -14.38 9.28 14.40
C SER A 10 -13.00 9.86 14.73
N GLY A 11 -12.93 10.87 15.60
CA GLY A 11 -11.73 11.66 15.85
C GLY A 11 -11.34 12.59 14.69
N VAL A 12 -12.23 12.80 13.72
CA VAL A 12 -11.99 13.67 12.54
C VAL A 12 -12.58 15.06 12.78
N PRO A 13 -11.82 16.16 12.63
CA PRO A 13 -12.36 17.51 12.80
C PRO A 13 -13.50 17.82 11.81
N PRO A 14 -14.52 18.63 12.18
CA PRO A 14 -15.66 18.91 11.31
C PRO A 14 -15.26 19.56 9.97
N ALA A 15 -14.17 20.35 9.96
CA ALA A 15 -13.64 20.94 8.73
C ALA A 15 -13.10 19.87 7.77
N THR A 16 -12.37 18.88 8.31
CA THR A 16 -11.85 17.73 7.55
C THR A 16 -12.98 16.82 7.07
N ILE A 17 -14.02 16.57 7.87
CA ILE A 17 -15.22 15.83 7.43
C ILE A 17 -15.87 16.54 6.24
N LYS A 18 -16.07 17.87 6.32
CA LYS A 18 -16.60 18.65 5.20
C LYS A 18 -15.70 18.63 3.98
N TYR A 19 -14.39 18.56 4.19
CA TYR A 19 -13.43 18.43 3.10
C TYR A 19 -13.55 17.07 2.42
N TYR A 20 -13.55 15.96 3.17
CA TYR A 20 -13.76 14.62 2.61
C TYR A 20 -15.09 14.46 1.88
N LEU A 21 -16.17 15.10 2.36
CA LEU A 21 -17.45 15.17 1.63
C LEU A 21 -17.33 15.88 0.28
N ARG A 22 -16.47 16.91 0.16
CA ARG A 22 -16.23 17.61 -1.12
C ARG A 22 -15.36 16.81 -2.07
N GLU A 23 -14.38 16.08 -1.55
CA GLU A 23 -13.45 15.24 -2.32
C GLU A 23 -14.02 13.85 -2.66
N GLY A 24 -15.27 13.56 -2.28
CA GLY A 24 -15.94 12.28 -2.57
C GLY A 24 -15.50 11.09 -1.69
N LEU A 25 -14.68 11.32 -0.67
CA LEU A 25 -14.14 10.29 0.23
C LEU A 25 -15.16 9.78 1.27
N LEU A 26 -16.22 10.54 1.48
CA LEU A 26 -17.29 10.23 2.41
C LEU A 26 -18.63 10.45 1.71
N GLN A 27 -19.53 9.48 1.85
CA GLN A 27 -20.89 9.59 1.33
C GLN A 27 -21.65 10.74 2.03
N PRO A 28 -22.56 11.43 1.32
CA PRO A 28 -23.37 12.47 1.94
C PRO A 28 -24.34 11.87 2.96
N GLY A 29 -24.45 12.48 4.14
CA GLY A 29 -25.43 12.06 5.14
C GLY A 29 -26.87 12.32 4.71
N LEU A 30 -27.81 11.66 5.39
CA LEU A 30 -29.25 11.78 5.14
C LEU A 30 -29.76 13.16 5.57
N ARG A 31 -30.38 13.90 4.65
CA ARG A 31 -31.02 15.19 4.98
C ARG A 31 -32.35 14.96 5.68
N THR A 32 -32.43 15.24 6.97
CA THR A 32 -33.66 15.09 7.77
C THR A 32 -34.46 16.39 7.91
N HIS A 33 -33.83 17.56 7.75
CA HIS A 33 -34.51 18.87 7.66
C HIS A 33 -33.68 19.85 6.82
N ARG A 34 -34.21 21.05 6.53
CA ARG A 34 -33.55 22.09 5.70
C ARG A 34 -32.07 22.32 6.05
N ASN A 35 -31.72 22.33 7.34
CA ASN A 35 -30.35 22.51 7.87
C ASN A 35 -29.85 21.34 8.71
N GLN A 36 -30.42 20.14 8.54
CA GLN A 36 -30.13 18.99 9.38
C GLN A 36 -29.75 17.78 8.54
N VAL A 37 -28.54 17.28 8.79
CA VAL A 37 -27.99 16.08 8.17
C VAL A 37 -27.69 15.07 9.27
N GLU A 38 -28.02 13.81 9.02
CA GLU A 38 -27.73 12.67 9.87
C GLU A 38 -26.74 11.72 9.20
N TYR A 39 -25.79 11.25 9.99
CA TYR A 39 -24.77 10.29 9.60
C TYR A 39 -24.97 8.98 10.37
N GLY A 40 -24.55 7.86 9.80
CA GLY A 40 -24.60 6.53 10.42
C GLY A 40 -23.22 6.01 10.82
N ASP A 41 -23.17 4.82 11.41
CA ASP A 41 -21.93 4.15 11.81
C ASP A 41 -21.03 3.82 10.61
N GLU A 42 -21.63 3.58 9.44
CA GLU A 42 -20.92 3.45 8.16
C GLU A 42 -20.00 4.65 7.90
N HIS A 43 -20.43 5.88 8.25
CA HIS A 43 -19.64 7.09 8.05
C HIS A 43 -18.46 7.14 9.02
N VAL A 44 -18.62 6.63 10.25
CA VAL A 44 -17.53 6.52 11.22
C VAL A 44 -16.47 5.54 10.69
N ASN A 45 -16.90 4.36 10.23
CA ASN A 45 -16.00 3.36 9.68
C ASN A 45 -15.28 3.89 8.43
N ARG A 46 -15.99 4.57 7.54
CA ARG A 46 -15.43 5.24 6.36
C ARG A 46 -14.35 6.26 6.72
N LEU A 47 -14.63 7.11 7.71
CA LEU A 47 -13.68 8.12 8.19
C LEU A 47 -12.43 7.49 8.80
N ARG A 48 -12.57 6.39 9.54
CA ARG A 48 -11.42 5.64 10.10
C ARG A 48 -10.58 5.01 9.00
N LEU A 49 -11.21 4.43 7.99
CA LEU A 49 -10.52 3.88 6.82
C LEU A 49 -9.73 4.97 6.08
N VAL A 50 -10.38 6.09 5.73
CA VAL A 50 -9.72 7.22 5.06
C VAL A 50 -8.49 7.68 5.84
N ARG A 51 -8.61 7.82 7.16
CA ARG A 51 -7.49 8.20 8.01
C ARG A 51 -6.39 7.16 8.06
N ALA A 52 -6.71 5.88 8.15
CA ALA A 52 -5.70 4.84 8.13
C ALA A 52 -4.90 4.89 6.81
N LEU A 53 -5.58 5.00 5.67
CA LEU A 53 -4.93 5.06 4.36
C LEU A 53 -4.05 6.32 4.20
N VAL A 54 -4.56 7.49 4.59
CA VAL A 54 -3.84 8.77 4.40
C VAL A 54 -2.78 8.99 5.47
N ASP A 55 -3.15 8.90 6.75
CA ASP A 55 -2.27 9.27 7.87
C ASP A 55 -1.18 8.20 8.11
N ILE A 56 -1.51 6.91 7.94
CA ILE A 56 -0.60 5.79 8.23
C ILE A 56 -0.05 5.18 6.94
N GLY A 57 -0.92 4.94 5.96
CA GLY A 57 -0.54 4.41 4.65
C GLY A 57 0.22 5.42 3.78
N GLY A 58 0.18 6.71 4.12
CA GLY A 58 0.94 7.75 3.43
C GLY A 58 0.51 8.02 1.98
N ILE A 59 -0.65 7.50 1.56
CA ILE A 59 -1.17 7.75 0.22
C ILE A 59 -1.82 9.13 0.13
N SER A 60 -1.80 9.71 -1.07
CA SER A 60 -2.47 10.99 -1.31
C SER A 60 -3.99 10.87 -1.16
N ILE A 61 -4.64 12.00 -0.90
CA ILE A 61 -6.11 12.08 -0.80
C ILE A 61 -6.79 11.69 -2.12
N SER A 62 -6.17 12.03 -3.26
CA SER A 62 -6.63 11.60 -4.59
C SER A 62 -6.58 10.08 -4.74
N ALA A 63 -5.43 9.47 -4.42
CA ALA A 63 -5.27 8.02 -4.49
C ALA A 63 -6.23 7.31 -3.53
N ALA A 64 -6.44 7.86 -2.32
CA ALA A 64 -7.42 7.35 -1.39
C ALA A 64 -8.82 7.38 -1.99
N SER A 65 -9.20 8.46 -2.70
CA SER A 65 -10.52 8.61 -3.33
C SER A 65 -10.77 7.61 -4.46
N GLU A 66 -9.75 7.36 -5.29
CA GLU A 66 -9.81 6.34 -6.35
C GLU A 66 -10.05 4.94 -5.77
N LEU A 67 -9.27 4.54 -4.76
CA LEU A 67 -9.44 3.24 -4.09
C LEU A 67 -10.80 3.09 -3.43
N ILE A 68 -11.26 4.17 -2.82
CA ILE A 68 -12.55 4.26 -2.16
C ILE A 68 -13.69 4.07 -3.15
N THR A 69 -13.57 4.62 -4.35
CA THR A 69 -14.53 4.43 -5.43
C THR A 69 -14.53 2.97 -5.91
N VAL A 70 -13.36 2.34 -6.00
CA VAL A 70 -13.22 0.91 -6.34
C VAL A 70 -13.91 0.02 -5.30
N LEU A 71 -13.74 0.33 -4.01
CA LEU A 71 -14.42 -0.39 -2.92
C LEU A 71 -15.94 -0.23 -2.99
N ASP A 72 -16.43 0.99 -3.21
CA ASP A 72 -17.86 1.28 -3.23
C ASP A 72 -18.59 0.67 -4.44
N THR A 73 -17.89 0.54 -5.58
CA THR A 73 -18.49 -0.01 -6.81
C THR A 73 -18.46 -1.54 -6.87
N GLY A 74 -17.51 -2.19 -6.18
CA GLY A 74 -17.36 -3.66 -6.20
C GLY A 74 -17.04 -4.24 -7.58
N ASP A 75 -16.83 -3.39 -8.60
CA ASP A 75 -16.81 -3.77 -10.01
C ASP A 75 -15.41 -4.20 -10.50
N LEU A 76 -14.40 -4.18 -9.63
CA LEU A 76 -13.06 -4.68 -9.96
C LEU A 76 -12.78 -6.02 -9.27
N PRO A 77 -12.34 -7.05 -10.04
CA PRO A 77 -11.73 -8.23 -9.44
C PRO A 77 -10.59 -7.78 -8.51
N ALA A 78 -10.48 -8.36 -7.32
CA ALA A 78 -9.49 -7.98 -6.29
C ALA A 78 -8.05 -7.82 -6.83
N ARG A 79 -7.67 -8.64 -7.82
CA ARG A 79 -6.38 -8.57 -8.52
C ARG A 79 -6.15 -7.23 -9.24
N LYS A 80 -7.17 -6.67 -9.88
CA LYS A 80 -7.07 -5.41 -10.62
C LYS A 80 -7.07 -4.20 -9.67
N ALA A 81 -7.90 -4.25 -8.63
CA ALA A 81 -7.92 -3.24 -7.57
C ALA A 81 -6.57 -3.12 -6.85
N LEU A 82 -5.93 -4.27 -6.56
CA LEU A 82 -4.57 -4.33 -6.04
C LEU A 82 -3.55 -3.71 -6.99
N GLY A 83 -3.64 -4.03 -8.29
CA GLY A 83 -2.77 -3.44 -9.31
C GLY A 83 -2.85 -1.92 -9.39
N GLU A 84 -4.05 -1.35 -9.25
CA GLU A 84 -4.26 0.10 -9.22
C GLU A 84 -3.72 0.76 -7.94
N ALA A 85 -3.90 0.11 -6.77
CA ALA A 85 -3.30 0.57 -5.52
C ALA A 85 -1.76 0.62 -5.59
N MET A 86 -1.15 -0.44 -6.13
CA MET A 86 0.29 -0.53 -6.33
C MET A 86 0.80 0.51 -7.35
N PHE A 87 0.01 0.80 -8.39
CA PHE A 87 0.32 1.87 -9.35
C PHE A 87 0.39 3.24 -8.67
N ALA A 88 -0.58 3.56 -7.80
CA ALA A 88 -0.62 4.83 -7.07
C ALA A 88 0.58 5.03 -6.13
N LEU A 89 1.19 3.94 -5.64
CA LEU A 89 2.37 3.94 -4.77
C LEU A 89 3.70 4.06 -5.53
N GLY A 90 3.75 3.67 -6.82
CA GLY A 90 5.00 3.42 -7.56
C GLY A 90 5.63 4.59 -8.32
N ALA A 91 5.08 5.80 -8.31
CA ALA A 91 5.50 6.86 -9.23
C ALA A 91 6.67 7.73 -8.71
N ARG A 92 7.90 7.21 -8.66
CA ARG A 92 9.12 8.05 -8.58
C ARG A 92 10.25 7.46 -9.44
N ARG A 93 10.47 8.08 -10.60
CA ARG A 93 11.59 7.75 -11.51
C ARG A 93 12.80 8.63 -11.19
N SER A 94 14.00 8.04 -11.21
CA SER A 94 15.26 8.79 -11.32
C SER A 94 15.90 8.46 -12.67
N PRO A 95 16.42 9.44 -13.42
CA PRO A 95 17.07 9.16 -14.70
C PRO A 95 18.42 8.46 -14.45
N VAL A 96 18.45 7.14 -14.60
CA VAL A 96 19.67 6.34 -14.61
C VAL A 96 20.16 6.19 -16.07
N GLY A 97 21.47 6.05 -16.29
CA GLY A 97 22.04 5.87 -17.63
C GLY A 97 21.55 4.59 -18.34
N ALA A 98 21.45 4.61 -19.67
CA ALA A 98 20.84 3.54 -20.46
C ALA A 98 21.46 2.14 -20.22
N ASP A 99 22.79 2.05 -20.11
CA ASP A 99 23.48 0.77 -19.87
C ASP A 99 23.13 0.15 -18.51
N GLN A 100 22.97 1.01 -17.50
CA GLN A 100 22.60 0.61 -16.14
C GLN A 100 21.15 0.15 -16.06
N GLN A 101 20.27 0.79 -16.84
CA GLN A 101 18.88 0.37 -16.97
C GLN A 101 18.77 -1.02 -17.59
N ALA A 102 19.47 -1.26 -18.71
CA ALA A 102 19.46 -2.57 -19.38
C ALA A 102 19.99 -3.69 -18.49
N ALA A 103 21.06 -3.43 -17.72
CA ALA A 103 21.57 -4.40 -16.75
C ALA A 103 20.57 -4.69 -15.63
N ALA A 104 19.90 -3.66 -15.10
CA ALA A 104 18.89 -3.82 -14.06
C ALA A 104 17.66 -4.60 -14.56
N GLU A 105 17.24 -4.38 -15.80
CA GLU A 105 16.16 -5.16 -16.43
C GLU A 105 16.52 -6.64 -16.54
N ALA A 106 17.77 -6.95 -16.91
CA ALA A 106 18.28 -8.31 -16.96
C ALA A 106 18.33 -8.96 -15.56
N ASP A 107 18.75 -8.22 -14.54
CA ASP A 107 18.75 -8.71 -13.14
C ASP A 107 17.34 -9.08 -12.68
N VAL A 108 16.36 -8.20 -12.91
CA VAL A 108 14.95 -8.44 -12.55
C VAL A 108 14.37 -9.60 -13.33
N ALA A 109 14.59 -9.67 -14.65
CA ALA A 109 14.14 -10.80 -15.46
C ALA A 109 14.76 -12.12 -14.98
N GLY A 110 16.06 -12.10 -14.65
CA GLY A 110 16.76 -13.25 -14.09
C GLY A 110 16.19 -13.69 -12.74
N LEU A 111 15.87 -12.76 -11.84
CA LEU A 111 15.21 -13.06 -10.57
C LEU A 111 13.85 -13.73 -10.80
N LEU A 112 12.98 -13.13 -11.62
CA LEU A 112 11.64 -13.66 -11.90
C LEU A 112 11.72 -15.09 -12.47
N ALA A 113 12.67 -15.34 -13.38
CA ALA A 113 12.90 -16.65 -13.95
C ALA A 113 13.40 -17.67 -12.90
N ARG A 114 14.40 -17.34 -12.09
CA ARG A 114 14.94 -18.23 -11.04
C ARG A 114 13.89 -18.60 -9.99
N ARG A 115 13.00 -17.67 -9.68
CA ARG A 115 11.91 -17.84 -8.71
C ARG A 115 10.65 -18.48 -9.31
N ALA A 116 10.62 -18.68 -10.63
CA ALA A 116 9.42 -19.08 -11.37
C ALA A 116 8.21 -18.15 -11.09
N TRP A 117 8.45 -16.86 -10.86
CA TRP A 117 7.39 -15.87 -10.65
C TRP A 117 6.76 -15.48 -11.99
N SER A 118 5.45 -15.68 -12.09
CA SER A 118 4.65 -15.23 -13.24
C SER A 118 4.06 -13.86 -12.96
N VAL A 119 4.74 -12.80 -13.39
CA VAL A 119 4.34 -11.40 -13.20
C VAL A 119 4.16 -10.72 -14.56
N ASP A 120 3.08 -9.94 -14.69
CA ASP A 120 2.78 -9.16 -15.89
C ASP A 120 3.93 -8.16 -16.21
N GLU A 121 4.24 -7.97 -17.49
CA GLU A 121 5.30 -7.05 -17.93
C GLU A 121 5.02 -5.59 -17.60
N GLN A 122 3.75 -5.20 -17.55
CA GLN A 122 3.29 -3.85 -17.22
C GLN A 122 3.10 -3.66 -15.72
N ASN A 123 3.41 -4.67 -14.89
CA ASN A 123 3.25 -4.54 -13.45
C ASN A 123 4.16 -3.42 -12.91
N PRO A 124 3.60 -2.39 -12.25
CA PRO A 124 4.38 -1.26 -11.74
C PRO A 124 5.50 -1.67 -10.79
N ALA A 125 5.29 -2.71 -9.96
CA ALA A 125 6.31 -3.19 -9.04
C ALA A 125 7.53 -3.77 -9.77
N ARG A 126 7.35 -4.33 -10.97
CA ARG A 126 8.47 -4.78 -11.82
C ARG A 126 9.34 -3.58 -12.21
N HIS A 127 8.72 -2.48 -12.64
CA HIS A 127 9.44 -1.25 -12.99
C HIS A 127 10.12 -0.62 -11.76
N THR A 128 9.43 -0.54 -10.63
CA THR A 128 10.03 -0.03 -9.38
C THR A 128 11.24 -0.84 -8.96
N LEU A 129 11.18 -2.18 -9.03
CA LEU A 129 12.33 -3.02 -8.71
C LEU A 129 13.50 -2.80 -9.68
N THR A 130 13.22 -2.65 -10.97
CA THR A 130 14.24 -2.30 -11.97
C THR A 130 14.93 -0.98 -11.62
N ASP A 131 14.17 0.07 -11.30
CA ASP A 131 14.72 1.39 -10.95
C ASP A 131 15.59 1.31 -9.68
N VAL A 132 15.17 0.54 -8.67
CA VAL A 132 15.96 0.28 -7.45
C VAL A 132 17.26 -0.46 -7.79
N CYS A 133 17.20 -1.48 -8.64
CA CYS A 133 18.38 -2.23 -9.08
C CYS A 133 19.38 -1.33 -9.83
N ALA A 134 18.88 -0.48 -10.72
CA ALA A 134 19.68 0.47 -11.48
C ALA A 134 20.38 1.49 -10.55
N ALA A 135 19.65 2.01 -9.55
CA ALA A 135 20.18 2.94 -8.56
C ALA A 135 21.26 2.29 -7.66
N LEU A 136 21.01 1.09 -7.12
CA LEU A 136 22.00 0.37 -6.30
C LEU A 136 23.29 0.11 -7.08
N ARG A 137 23.18 -0.23 -8.37
CA ARG A 137 24.33 -0.42 -9.24
C ARG A 137 25.09 0.87 -9.47
N GLN A 138 24.40 1.98 -9.71
CA GLN A 138 25.02 3.30 -9.88
C GLN A 138 25.83 3.73 -8.66
N LEU A 139 25.37 3.36 -7.49
CA LEU A 139 26.02 3.63 -6.22
C LEU A 139 27.12 2.62 -5.87
N GLY A 140 27.34 1.58 -6.69
CA GLY A 140 28.35 0.55 -6.46
C GLY A 140 27.95 -0.54 -5.46
N HIS A 141 26.68 -0.62 -5.04
CA HIS A 141 26.16 -1.59 -4.07
C HIS A 141 25.74 -2.91 -4.72
N THR A 142 26.64 -3.53 -5.49
CA THR A 142 26.38 -4.81 -6.16
C THR A 142 26.32 -5.99 -5.19
N ASP A 143 26.92 -5.86 -4.01
CA ASP A 143 26.82 -6.78 -2.88
C ASP A 143 25.39 -6.86 -2.33
N VAL A 144 24.69 -5.74 -2.25
CA VAL A 144 23.27 -5.69 -1.87
C VAL A 144 22.41 -6.37 -2.94
N LEU A 145 22.71 -6.13 -4.23
CA LEU A 145 22.02 -6.80 -5.33
C LEU A 145 22.24 -8.31 -5.33
N ALA A 146 23.42 -8.78 -4.94
CA ALA A 146 23.71 -10.21 -4.81
C ALA A 146 22.82 -10.90 -3.75
N LYS A 147 22.19 -10.13 -2.86
CA LYS A 147 21.25 -10.60 -1.83
C LYS A 147 19.78 -10.55 -2.24
N ILE A 148 19.47 -10.18 -3.49
CA ILE A 148 18.09 -10.04 -3.97
C ILE A 148 17.28 -11.33 -3.84
N ASP A 149 17.91 -12.49 -3.98
CA ASP A 149 17.28 -13.79 -3.78
C ASP A 149 16.90 -14.05 -2.31
N ASP A 150 17.72 -13.62 -1.35
CA ASP A 150 17.39 -13.75 0.08
C ASP A 150 16.17 -12.86 0.43
N TYR A 151 16.12 -11.64 -0.12
CA TYR A 151 14.96 -10.75 0.03
C TYR A 151 13.72 -11.29 -0.68
N ALA A 152 13.85 -11.91 -1.85
CA ALA A 152 12.75 -12.51 -2.57
C ALA A 152 12.10 -13.67 -1.78
N ALA A 153 12.90 -14.49 -1.10
CA ALA A 153 12.38 -15.54 -0.23
C ALA A 153 11.57 -14.99 0.96
N ALA A 154 12.04 -13.90 1.57
CA ALA A 154 11.29 -13.22 2.63
C ALA A 154 9.98 -12.61 2.10
N ALA A 155 10.01 -12.04 0.89
CA ALA A 155 8.82 -11.49 0.23
C ALA A 155 7.80 -12.59 -0.11
N GLU A 156 8.22 -13.79 -0.50
CA GLU A 156 7.33 -14.94 -0.72
C GLU A 156 6.59 -15.34 0.56
N ALA A 157 7.30 -15.38 1.70
CA ALA A 157 6.70 -15.70 2.98
C ALA A 157 5.65 -14.65 3.40
N VAL A 158 5.95 -13.37 3.19
CA VAL A 158 4.99 -12.27 3.42
C VAL A 158 3.78 -12.41 2.50
N ALA A 159 4.01 -12.58 1.19
CA ALA A 159 2.93 -12.70 0.20
C ALA A 159 2.01 -13.90 0.50
N ALA A 160 2.54 -15.02 1.00
CA ALA A 160 1.73 -16.16 1.42
C ALA A 160 0.76 -15.78 2.57
N VAL A 161 1.26 -15.07 3.58
CA VAL A 161 0.43 -14.58 4.70
C VAL A 161 -0.65 -13.62 4.20
N ASP A 162 -0.29 -12.69 3.32
CA ASP A 162 -1.22 -11.71 2.78
C ASP A 162 -2.35 -12.37 1.97
N ILE A 163 -2.00 -13.34 1.11
CA ILE A 163 -2.98 -14.07 0.31
C ILE A 163 -3.87 -14.96 1.19
N ASP A 164 -3.34 -15.57 2.25
CA ASP A 164 -4.14 -16.36 3.19
C ASP A 164 -5.15 -15.47 3.95
N LEU A 165 -4.75 -14.26 4.34
CA LEU A 165 -5.65 -13.28 4.95
C LEU A 165 -6.80 -12.91 4.00
N VAL A 166 -6.48 -12.63 2.73
CA VAL A 166 -7.48 -12.31 1.70
C VAL A 166 -8.39 -13.50 1.42
N ARG A 167 -7.88 -14.74 1.41
CA ARG A 167 -8.70 -15.95 1.16
C ARG A 167 -9.62 -16.31 2.33
N ALA A 168 -9.32 -15.87 3.54
CA ALA A 168 -10.10 -16.20 4.73
C ALA A 168 -11.44 -15.46 4.83
N VAL A 169 -11.66 -14.40 4.04
CA VAL A 169 -12.89 -13.60 4.11
C VAL A 169 -13.96 -14.07 3.11
N PRO A 170 -15.25 -14.04 3.48
CA PRO A 170 -16.30 -14.84 2.80
C PRO A 170 -16.90 -14.19 1.55
N SER A 171 -16.54 -12.97 1.17
CA SER A 171 -17.10 -12.28 0.00
C SER A 171 -16.02 -11.55 -0.80
N VAL A 172 -16.21 -11.47 -2.12
CA VAL A 172 -15.27 -10.79 -3.03
C VAL A 172 -15.06 -9.32 -2.64
N GLU A 173 -16.12 -8.62 -2.23
CA GLU A 173 -16.04 -7.25 -1.71
C GLU A 173 -15.09 -7.15 -0.51
N ARG A 174 -15.26 -8.03 0.48
CA ARG A 174 -14.38 -8.10 1.66
C ARG A 174 -12.96 -8.53 1.30
N MET A 175 -12.78 -9.39 0.31
CA MET A 175 -11.47 -9.79 -0.20
C MET A 175 -10.74 -8.58 -0.80
N THR A 176 -11.43 -7.79 -1.63
CA THR A 176 -10.89 -6.57 -2.25
C THR A 176 -10.53 -5.52 -1.20
N GLU A 177 -11.41 -5.28 -0.22
CA GLU A 177 -11.13 -4.40 0.92
C GLU A 177 -9.89 -4.86 1.70
N THR A 178 -9.84 -6.15 2.05
CA THR A 178 -8.72 -6.75 2.79
C THR A 178 -7.41 -6.64 2.00
N ALA A 179 -7.45 -6.84 0.68
CA ALA A 179 -6.27 -6.73 -0.17
C ALA A 179 -5.74 -5.29 -0.27
N ILE A 180 -6.63 -4.30 -0.47
CA ILE A 180 -6.23 -2.89 -0.57
C ILE A 180 -5.66 -2.40 0.77
N VAL A 181 -6.40 -2.61 1.85
CA VAL A 181 -5.98 -2.18 3.20
C VAL A 181 -4.72 -2.92 3.62
N GLY A 182 -4.70 -4.24 3.38
CA GLY A 182 -3.56 -5.11 3.66
C GLY A 182 -2.30 -4.69 2.92
N THR A 183 -2.41 -4.24 1.67
CA THR A 183 -1.24 -3.77 0.92
C THR A 183 -0.74 -2.42 1.44
N ILE A 184 -1.62 -1.44 1.57
CA ILE A 184 -1.22 -0.07 1.93
C ILE A 184 -0.72 0.02 3.36
N LEU A 185 -1.47 -0.57 4.31
CA LEU A 185 -1.01 -0.60 5.70
C LEU A 185 0.06 -1.67 5.91
N GLY A 186 0.05 -2.73 5.11
CA GLY A 186 1.07 -3.77 5.13
C GLY A 186 2.44 -3.26 4.77
N ASP A 187 2.58 -2.41 3.74
CA ASP A 187 3.86 -1.79 3.39
C ASP A 187 4.45 -1.01 4.58
N THR A 188 3.62 -0.19 5.24
CA THR A 188 4.03 0.54 6.46
C THR A 188 4.39 -0.41 7.59
N MET A 189 3.56 -1.44 7.84
CA MET A 189 3.78 -2.44 8.88
C MET A 189 5.08 -3.24 8.65
N LEU A 190 5.31 -3.74 7.43
CA LEU A 190 6.49 -4.51 7.04
C LEU A 190 7.75 -3.66 7.11
N SER A 191 7.69 -2.40 6.69
CA SER A 191 8.80 -1.46 6.85
C SER A 191 9.19 -1.27 8.32
N ALA A 192 8.20 -1.10 9.20
CA ALA A 192 8.42 -1.00 10.65
C ALA A 192 8.98 -2.30 11.24
N LEU A 193 8.37 -3.45 10.94
CA LEU A 193 8.81 -4.77 11.39
C LEU A 193 10.24 -5.06 10.93
N ARG A 194 10.57 -4.74 9.68
CA ARG A 194 11.93 -4.92 9.15
C ARG A 194 12.95 -4.11 9.95
N ARG A 195 12.65 -2.85 10.28
CA ARG A 195 13.55 -1.99 11.07
C ARG A 195 13.74 -2.52 12.50
N LEU A 196 12.66 -2.96 13.14
CA LEU A 196 12.72 -3.58 14.47
C LEU A 196 13.53 -4.88 14.45
N ALA A 197 13.33 -5.72 13.43
CA ALA A 197 14.11 -6.94 13.25
C ALA A 197 15.59 -6.64 12.99
N GLN A 198 15.90 -5.60 12.21
CA GLN A 198 17.27 -5.14 11.98
C GLN A 198 17.94 -4.69 13.27
N GLU A 199 17.26 -3.88 14.09
CA GLU A 199 17.76 -3.47 15.41
C GLU A 199 18.06 -4.70 16.28
N HIS A 200 17.10 -5.62 16.40
CA HIS A 200 17.27 -6.83 17.19
C HIS A 200 18.45 -7.70 16.70
N VAL A 201 18.53 -7.98 15.40
CA VAL A 201 19.58 -8.82 14.81
C VAL A 201 20.94 -8.12 14.86
N SER A 202 20.98 -6.79 14.73
CA SER A 202 22.23 -6.03 14.83
C SER A 202 22.90 -6.22 16.20
N GLY A 203 22.13 -6.21 17.29
CA GLY A 203 22.66 -6.47 18.63
C GLY A 203 23.08 -7.92 18.90
N LEU A 204 22.74 -8.85 18.00
CA LEU A 204 23.20 -10.25 18.07
C LEU A 204 24.44 -10.51 17.20
N MET A 205 24.62 -9.74 16.13
CA MET A 205 25.61 -10.03 15.08
C MET A 205 26.75 -9.02 15.01
N LEU A 206 26.52 -7.79 15.43
CA LEU A 206 27.55 -6.76 15.48
C LEU A 206 28.19 -6.76 16.87
N PRO A 207 29.50 -6.50 16.96
CA PRO A 207 30.15 -6.33 18.24
C PRO A 207 29.53 -5.15 19.00
N ASP A 208 29.50 -5.25 20.33
CA ASP A 208 29.18 -4.12 21.19
C ASP A 208 30.22 -3.01 20.98
N ASP A 209 29.78 -1.76 21.01
CA ASP A 209 30.69 -0.61 21.04
C ASP A 209 31.39 -0.59 22.43
N ASP A 210 32.56 -1.23 22.52
CA ASP A 210 33.53 -1.09 23.63
C ASP A 210 34.25 0.27 23.60
#